data_AF-A0AAT9IUQ4-F1
#
_entry.id   AF-A0AAT9IUQ4-F1
#
_cell.length_a   1.000
_cell.length_b   1.000
_cell.length_c   1.000
_cell.angle_alpha   90.00
_cell.angle_beta   90.00
_cell.angle_gamma   90.00
#
_symmetry.space_group_name_H-M   'P 1'
#
loop_
_entity.id
_entity.type
_entity.pdbx_description
1 polymer ?
#
loop_
_entity_poly.entity_id
_entity_poly.type
_entity_poly.pdbx_seq_one_letter_code
_entity_poly.pdbx_strand_id
1 'polypeptide(L)'
;MPIFRKWIGEKRVKSLEEKAYQLVNDDYEMTIGIHKNKIRDDNLGLYGPMFQGWGQEAGALKDRLIFDALKNGHLNTCYDGQFFFDTDHVINGVTFANTDADTTVQPWFLMDLSKPMKPILYQTRQEADFNMVTDPTDSHVFKTGEYLAGAEARGGAGYTYWQLAYRSRKTLNAANYEIAKQAMASWTDDNGENLGIKPTHIVVGTSNAAAAKNLFKKQNLAGGESNTYDGELQIIEAPRLL
;
A
#
# COMPACT_ATOMS: atom_id res chain seq x y z
N MET A 1 -7.72 -13.75 -12.82
CA MET A 1 -7.00 -14.74 -11.98
C MET A 1 -7.38 -16.15 -12.40
N PRO A 2 -6.43 -17.10 -12.57
CA PRO A 2 -6.75 -18.49 -12.88
C PRO A 2 -7.21 -19.24 -11.63
N ILE A 3 -8.22 -20.10 -11.78
CA ILE A 3 -8.76 -20.98 -10.74
C ILE A 3 -8.87 -22.41 -11.25
N PHE A 4 -8.80 -23.39 -10.34
CA PHE A 4 -9.04 -24.79 -10.71
C PHE A 4 -10.51 -25.03 -11.02
N ARG A 5 -10.76 -25.90 -12.00
CA ARG A 5 -12.10 -26.33 -12.40
C ARG A 5 -12.10 -27.81 -12.72
N LYS A 6 -13.27 -28.43 -12.69
CA LYS A 6 -13.44 -29.80 -13.16
C LYS A 6 -13.07 -29.90 -14.64
N TRP A 7 -12.25 -30.88 -14.99
CA TRP A 7 -11.88 -31.12 -16.39
C TRP A 7 -13.07 -31.69 -17.16
N ILE A 8 -13.62 -30.90 -18.08
CA ILE A 8 -14.71 -31.30 -18.99
C ILE A 8 -14.35 -30.79 -20.38
N GLY A 9 -14.17 -31.71 -21.33
CA GLY A 9 -13.80 -31.38 -22.72
C GLY A 9 -12.36 -30.87 -22.86
N GLU A 10 -12.13 -30.03 -23.88
CA GLU A 10 -10.83 -29.43 -24.16
C GLU A 10 -10.39 -28.44 -23.07
N LYS A 11 -9.07 -28.27 -22.93
CA LYS A 11 -8.50 -27.26 -22.04
C LYS A 11 -8.92 -25.88 -22.55
N ARG A 12 -9.61 -25.11 -21.70
CA ARG A 12 -9.71 -23.67 -21.91
C ARG A 12 -8.39 -23.06 -21.45
N VAL A 13 -7.53 -22.75 -22.40
CA VAL A 13 -6.29 -22.03 -22.14
C VAL A 13 -6.67 -20.59 -21.87
N LYS A 14 -6.62 -20.16 -20.60
CA LYS A 14 -6.61 -18.73 -20.31
C LYS A 14 -5.25 -18.20 -20.78
N SER A 15 -5.27 -17.40 -21.84
CA SER A 15 -4.17 -16.48 -22.09
C SER A 15 -4.08 -15.60 -20.85
N LEU A 16 -2.94 -15.65 -20.16
CA LEU A 16 -2.54 -14.51 -19.35
C LEU A 16 -2.28 -13.43 -20.39
N GLU A 17 -3.29 -12.62 -20.71
CA GLU A 17 -2.98 -11.36 -21.39
C GLU A 17 -1.95 -10.67 -20.50
N GLU A 18 -0.73 -10.55 -21.00
CA GLU A 18 0.33 -9.74 -20.41
C GLU A 18 -0.09 -8.27 -20.56
N LYS A 19 -1.17 -7.88 -19.89
CA LYS A 19 -1.34 -6.49 -19.53
C LYS A 19 -0.29 -6.25 -18.45
N ALA A 20 0.92 -5.92 -18.92
CA ALA A 20 2.05 -5.64 -18.06
C ALA A 20 1.58 -4.64 -17.02
N TYR A 21 1.66 -5.00 -15.74
CA TYR A 21 1.51 -4.05 -14.66
C TYR A 21 2.56 -2.96 -14.91
N GLN A 22 2.15 -1.80 -15.41
CA GLN A 22 3.07 -0.72 -15.70
C GLN A 22 3.58 -0.18 -14.38
N LEU A 23 4.74 -0.67 -13.96
CA LEU A 23 5.42 -0.22 -12.77
C LEU A 23 6.57 0.69 -13.18
N VAL A 24 6.36 1.99 -13.03
CA VAL A 24 7.43 2.98 -13.16
C VAL A 24 8.31 2.85 -11.93
N ASN A 25 9.61 2.70 -12.15
CA ASN A 25 10.60 2.73 -11.09
C ASN A 25 11.15 4.15 -11.03
N ASP A 26 11.09 4.76 -9.86
CA ASP A 26 11.61 6.09 -9.61
C ASP A 26 12.91 6.02 -8.80
N ASP A 27 13.71 7.06 -8.96
CA ASP A 27 14.96 7.26 -8.24
C ASP A 27 14.70 8.18 -7.03
N TYR A 28 15.16 7.76 -5.86
CA TYR A 28 14.99 8.47 -4.59
C TYR A 28 16.35 8.79 -4.00
N GLU A 29 16.50 10.01 -3.48
CA GLU A 29 17.70 10.43 -2.78
C GLU A 29 17.37 11.20 -1.50
N MET A 30 18.32 11.18 -0.57
CA MET A 30 18.38 12.09 0.56
C MET A 30 19.84 12.42 0.82
N THR A 31 20.20 13.71 0.75
CA THR A 31 21.59 14.17 0.88
C THR A 31 21.70 15.37 1.80
N ILE A 32 22.73 15.42 2.66
CA ILE A 32 23.08 16.58 3.48
C ILE A 32 24.57 16.87 3.43
N GLY A 33 24.91 18.15 3.44
CA GLY A 33 26.25 18.64 3.72
C GLY A 33 26.36 19.12 5.17
N ILE A 34 27.40 18.69 5.87
CA ILE A 34 27.69 19.12 7.24
C ILE A 34 29.13 19.58 7.30
N HIS A 35 29.33 20.84 7.66
CA HIS A 35 30.68 21.36 7.85
C HIS A 35 31.45 20.58 8.92
N LYS A 36 32.69 20.15 8.62
CA LYS A 36 33.52 19.30 9.48
C LYS A 36 33.71 19.82 10.90
N ASN A 37 33.81 21.14 11.06
CA ASN A 37 33.91 21.77 12.39
C ASN A 37 32.64 21.56 13.21
N LYS A 38 31.45 21.54 12.60
CA LYS A 38 30.21 21.30 13.34
C LYS A 38 30.16 19.90 13.92
N ILE A 39 30.66 18.90 13.20
CA ILE A 39 30.78 17.52 13.70
C ILE A 39 31.83 17.45 14.80
N ARG A 40 33.00 18.09 14.62
CA ARG A 40 34.06 18.10 15.64
C ARG A 40 33.63 18.80 16.93
N ASP A 41 32.82 19.85 16.79
CA ASP A 41 32.34 20.66 17.91
C ASP A 41 30.96 20.16 18.41
N ASP A 42 30.51 18.96 18.02
CA ASP A 42 29.23 18.35 18.41
C ASP A 42 29.25 17.85 19.86
N ASN A 43 29.30 18.80 20.80
CA ASN A 43 29.25 18.52 22.24
C ASN A 43 27.86 18.07 22.72
N LEU A 44 26.82 18.20 21.87
CA LEU A 44 25.43 17.88 22.19
C LEU A 44 24.99 16.53 21.59
N GLY A 45 25.82 15.91 20.74
CA GLY A 45 25.53 14.63 20.08
C GLY A 45 24.37 14.71 19.10
N LEU A 46 24.17 15.86 18.43
CA LEU A 46 23.01 16.10 17.56
C LEU A 46 23.06 15.33 16.25
N TYR A 47 24.25 15.02 15.74
CA TYR A 47 24.39 14.41 14.42
C TYR A 47 24.09 12.90 14.43
N GLY A 48 24.38 12.21 15.54
CA GLY A 48 24.05 10.78 15.69
C GLY A 48 22.56 10.47 15.49
N PRO A 49 21.64 11.12 16.23
CA PRO A 49 20.20 11.00 16.04
C PRO A 49 19.72 11.37 14.64
N MET A 50 20.38 12.33 13.97
CA MET A 50 20.04 12.71 12.60
C MET A 50 20.27 11.54 11.63
N PHE A 51 21.44 10.90 11.69
CA PHE A 51 21.74 9.71 10.88
C PHE A 51 20.85 8.51 11.25
N GLN A 52 20.43 8.38 12.51
CA GLN A 52 19.44 7.36 12.90
C GLN A 52 18.08 7.62 12.23
N GLY A 53 17.62 8.87 12.19
CA GLY A 53 16.40 9.26 11.48
C GLY A 53 16.48 8.92 9.99
N TRP A 54 17.66 9.03 9.38
CA TRP A 54 17.87 8.67 7.99
C TRP A 54 17.75 7.17 7.73
N GLY A 55 18.31 6.35 8.62
CA GLY A 55 18.12 4.91 8.58
C GLY A 55 16.64 4.52 8.71
N GLN A 56 15.88 5.23 9.55
CA GLN A 56 14.43 5.05 9.68
C GLN A 56 13.68 5.40 8.39
N GLU A 57 14.01 6.52 7.75
CA GLU A 57 13.37 6.94 6.48
C GLU A 57 13.69 5.97 5.33
N ALA A 58 14.93 5.52 5.21
CA ALA A 58 15.31 4.52 4.22
C ALA A 58 14.53 3.20 4.40
N GLY A 59 14.37 2.75 5.65
CA GLY A 59 13.55 1.58 5.97
C GLY A 59 12.06 1.80 5.70
N ALA A 60 11.56 3.03 5.87
CA ALA A 60 10.16 3.39 5.65
C ALA A 60 9.79 3.62 4.18
N LEU A 61 10.77 3.68 3.27
CA LEU A 61 10.55 3.98 1.85
C LEU A 61 9.53 3.03 1.21
N LYS A 62 9.67 1.73 1.45
CA LYS A 62 8.74 0.72 0.92
C LYS A 62 7.29 1.01 1.36
N ASP A 63 7.09 1.22 2.65
CA ASP A 63 5.77 1.47 3.22
C ASP A 63 5.18 2.77 2.67
N ARG A 64 6.00 3.82 2.54
CA ARG A 64 5.60 5.08 1.91
C ARG A 64 5.06 4.84 0.50
N LEU A 65 5.81 4.14 -0.35
CA LEU A 65 5.41 3.90 -1.74
C LEU A 65 4.14 3.05 -1.83
N ILE A 66 3.99 2.04 -0.98
CA ILE A 66 2.79 1.20 -0.93
C ILE A 66 1.57 2.03 -0.51
N PHE A 67 1.67 2.84 0.54
CA PHE A 67 0.54 3.66 1.00
C PHE A 67 0.21 4.81 0.05
N ASP A 68 1.21 5.40 -0.61
CA ASP A 68 1.01 6.40 -1.66
C ASP A 68 0.26 5.78 -2.86
N ALA A 69 0.64 4.56 -3.27
CA ALA A 69 -0.08 3.82 -4.30
C ALA A 69 -1.53 3.52 -3.85
N LEU A 70 -1.74 3.08 -2.61
CA LEU A 70 -3.09 2.82 -2.09
C LEU A 70 -3.96 4.09 -2.09
N LYS A 71 -3.41 5.21 -1.60
CA LYS A 71 -4.08 6.51 -1.58
C LYS A 71 -4.48 6.96 -2.99
N ASN A 72 -3.56 6.81 -3.95
CA ASN A 72 -3.74 7.27 -5.33
C ASN A 72 -4.40 6.24 -6.26
N GLY A 73 -4.85 5.08 -5.75
CA GLY A 73 -5.47 4.05 -6.59
C GLY A 73 -6.74 4.49 -7.33
N HIS A 74 -7.40 5.55 -6.85
CA HIS A 74 -8.55 6.15 -7.53
C HIS A 74 -8.18 7.16 -8.64
N LEU A 75 -6.88 7.40 -8.85
CA LEU A 75 -6.34 8.32 -9.85
C LEU A 75 -5.44 7.61 -10.88
N ASN A 76 -4.84 6.48 -10.49
CA ASN A 76 -3.88 5.76 -11.30
C ASN A 76 -4.52 4.50 -11.89
N THR A 77 -4.23 4.25 -13.16
CA THR A 77 -4.77 3.11 -13.90
C THR A 77 -4.16 1.78 -13.43
N CYS A 78 -4.95 0.73 -13.43
CA CYS A 78 -4.51 -0.65 -13.22
C CYS A 78 -4.40 -1.42 -14.54
N TYR A 79 -4.16 -2.73 -14.47
CA TYR A 79 -3.88 -3.56 -15.65
C TYR A 79 -5.01 -3.56 -16.68
N ASP A 80 -6.27 -3.32 -16.29
CA ASP A 80 -7.39 -3.33 -17.23
C ASP A 80 -7.62 -2.00 -17.97
N GLY A 81 -6.88 -0.94 -17.62
CA GLY A 81 -7.00 0.40 -18.20
C GLY A 81 -7.92 1.35 -17.41
N GLN A 82 -8.66 0.85 -16.43
CA GLN A 82 -9.45 1.65 -15.48
C GLN A 82 -8.61 2.07 -14.28
N PHE A 83 -9.09 3.01 -13.47
CA PHE A 83 -8.42 3.32 -12.20
C PHE A 83 -8.41 2.09 -11.29
N PHE A 84 -7.43 1.94 -10.41
CA PHE A 84 -7.38 0.79 -9.51
C PHE A 84 -8.59 0.73 -8.55
N PHE A 85 -9.12 1.88 -8.16
CA PHE A 85 -10.39 2.01 -7.45
C PHE A 85 -11.40 2.71 -8.35
N ASP A 86 -12.27 1.93 -8.97
CA ASP A 86 -13.20 2.39 -10.00
C ASP A 86 -14.58 1.73 -9.83
N THR A 87 -15.60 2.38 -10.39
CA THR A 87 -16.96 1.85 -10.50
C THR A 87 -17.15 1.00 -11.76
N ASP A 88 -16.22 1.07 -12.70
CA ASP A 88 -16.42 0.66 -14.08
C ASP A 88 -15.43 -0.42 -14.59
N HIS A 89 -15.03 -1.36 -13.72
CA HIS A 89 -14.22 -2.51 -14.16
C HIS A 89 -15.07 -3.51 -14.98
N VAL A 90 -14.79 -3.63 -16.28
CA VAL A 90 -15.57 -4.51 -17.17
C VAL A 90 -14.88 -5.86 -17.37
N ILE A 91 -15.58 -6.95 -17.03
CA ILE A 91 -15.18 -8.33 -17.34
C ILE A 91 -16.30 -8.98 -18.14
N ASN A 92 -16.00 -9.42 -19.37
CA ASN A 92 -16.98 -10.07 -20.26
C ASN A 92 -18.30 -9.31 -20.42
N GLY A 93 -18.24 -7.98 -20.45
CA GLY A 93 -19.41 -7.11 -20.61
C GLY A 93 -20.21 -6.87 -19.32
N VAL A 94 -19.76 -7.40 -18.18
CA VAL A 94 -20.33 -7.11 -16.86
C VAL A 94 -19.45 -6.10 -16.14
N THR A 95 -20.06 -5.06 -15.62
CA THR A 95 -19.38 -4.01 -14.86
C THR A 95 -19.34 -4.35 -13.37
N PHE A 96 -18.17 -4.17 -12.76
CA PHE A 96 -17.91 -4.36 -11.35
C PHE A 96 -17.30 -3.08 -10.76
N ALA A 97 -17.70 -2.77 -9.52
CA ALA A 97 -17.16 -1.67 -8.75
C ALA A 97 -16.36 -2.19 -7.56
N ASN A 98 -15.18 -1.62 -7.32
CA ASN A 98 -14.41 -1.85 -6.09
C ASN A 98 -14.23 -0.57 -5.25
N THR A 99 -15.07 0.43 -5.52
CA THR A 99 -15.18 1.63 -4.71
C THR A 99 -16.63 2.10 -4.62
N ASP A 100 -16.95 2.89 -3.59
CA ASP A 100 -18.22 3.60 -3.50
C ASP A 100 -18.07 5.10 -3.79
N ALA A 101 -19.18 5.72 -4.21
CA ALA A 101 -19.21 7.08 -4.76
C ALA A 101 -19.38 8.20 -3.71
N ASP A 102 -19.48 7.88 -2.42
CA ASP A 102 -19.70 8.89 -1.38
C ASP A 102 -18.40 9.66 -1.09
N THR A 103 -18.43 10.96 -0.80
CA THR A 103 -17.20 11.79 -0.81
C THR A 103 -16.88 12.48 0.51
N THR A 104 -17.65 12.23 1.57
CA THR A 104 -17.64 13.10 2.75
C THR A 104 -16.65 12.71 3.85
N VAL A 105 -16.05 11.51 3.82
CA VAL A 105 -15.08 11.07 4.83
C VAL A 105 -13.79 10.54 4.22
N GLN A 106 -12.72 10.54 5.03
CA GLN A 106 -11.45 9.89 4.72
C GLN A 106 -11.70 8.39 4.43
N PRO A 107 -11.11 7.83 3.36
CA PRO A 107 -11.39 6.47 2.95
C PRO A 107 -10.86 5.43 3.95
N TRP A 108 -11.43 4.23 3.87
CA TRP A 108 -10.89 3.01 4.43
C TRP A 108 -10.86 1.93 3.35
N PHE A 109 -9.91 1.01 3.49
CA PHE A 109 -9.61 0.03 2.44
C PHE A 109 -9.70 -1.38 3.00
N LEU A 110 -10.45 -2.26 2.34
CA LEU A 110 -10.39 -3.69 2.61
C LEU A 110 -9.42 -4.34 1.63
N MET A 111 -8.62 -5.28 2.12
CA MET A 111 -7.67 -6.02 1.29
C MET A 111 -7.68 -7.51 1.61
N ASP A 112 -7.67 -8.32 0.56
CA ASP A 112 -7.36 -9.75 0.68
C ASP A 112 -5.86 -9.95 0.50
N LEU A 113 -5.14 -10.05 1.63
CA LEU A 113 -3.72 -10.38 1.66
C LEU A 113 -3.46 -11.88 1.87
N SER A 114 -4.47 -12.75 1.78
CA SER A 114 -4.28 -14.20 1.89
C SER A 114 -3.79 -14.82 0.58
N LYS A 115 -4.07 -14.19 -0.56
CA LYS A 115 -3.71 -14.67 -1.89
C LYS A 115 -2.20 -14.51 -2.16
N PRO A 116 -1.61 -15.34 -3.06
CA PRO A 116 -0.19 -15.22 -3.42
C PRO A 116 0.17 -13.84 -3.98
N MET A 117 -0.68 -13.32 -4.86
CA MET A 117 -0.58 -11.93 -5.33
C MET A 117 -1.24 -10.99 -4.34
N LYS A 118 -0.56 -9.87 -4.04
CA LYS A 118 -1.08 -8.80 -3.18
C LYS A 118 -1.64 -7.67 -4.05
N PRO A 119 -2.70 -6.95 -3.62
CA PRO A 119 -3.32 -5.88 -4.41
C PRO A 119 -2.33 -4.81 -4.86
N ILE A 120 -1.32 -4.53 -4.04
CA ILE A 120 -0.22 -3.63 -4.36
C ILE A 120 1.07 -4.44 -4.45
N LEU A 121 1.79 -4.26 -5.55
CA LEU A 121 3.12 -4.80 -5.78
C LEU A 121 4.16 -3.72 -5.49
N TYR A 122 5.18 -4.07 -4.73
CA TYR A 122 6.37 -3.25 -4.57
C TYR A 122 7.56 -3.93 -5.25
N GLN A 123 8.25 -3.19 -6.11
CA GLN A 123 9.48 -3.64 -6.76
C GLN A 123 10.65 -2.79 -6.26
N THR A 124 11.59 -3.45 -5.59
CA THR A 124 12.91 -2.88 -5.33
C THR A 124 13.80 -3.11 -6.55
N ARG A 125 14.40 -2.04 -7.10
CA ARG A 125 15.46 -2.12 -8.11
C ARG A 125 16.84 -1.95 -7.51
N GLN A 126 16.96 -1.08 -6.53
CA GLN A 126 18.15 -0.86 -5.72
C GLN A 126 17.68 -0.57 -4.30
N GLU A 127 18.15 -1.37 -3.35
CA GLU A 127 17.95 -1.07 -1.93
C GLU A 127 18.65 0.24 -1.57
N ALA A 128 18.25 0.87 -0.47
CA ALA A 128 18.87 2.11 -0.02
C ALA A 128 20.37 1.88 0.22
N ASP A 129 21.19 2.52 -0.60
CA ASP A 129 22.64 2.50 -0.50
C ASP A 129 23.13 3.79 0.14
N PHE A 130 23.88 3.67 1.23
CA PHE A 130 24.34 4.79 2.03
C PHE A 130 25.80 5.09 1.73
N ASN A 131 26.07 6.32 1.30
CA ASN A 131 27.41 6.77 0.93
C ASN A 131 27.78 8.05 1.67
N MET A 132 29.07 8.20 1.96
CA MET A 132 29.63 9.39 2.59
C MET A 132 30.90 9.84 1.89
N VAL A 133 31.03 11.16 1.70
CA VAL A 133 32.25 11.82 1.22
C VAL A 133 32.86 12.59 2.38
N THR A 134 33.88 11.99 3.00
CA THR A 134 34.57 12.52 4.18
C THR A 134 36.07 12.68 3.99
N ASP A 135 36.61 12.26 2.84
CA ASP A 135 38.03 12.37 2.53
C ASP A 135 38.45 13.85 2.48
N PRO A 136 39.41 14.29 3.30
CA PRO A 136 39.90 15.67 3.29
C PRO A 136 40.48 16.14 1.94
N THR A 137 40.88 15.19 1.09
CA THR A 137 41.45 15.45 -0.24
C THR A 137 40.40 15.48 -1.34
N ASP A 138 39.14 15.11 -1.03
CA ASP A 138 38.03 15.25 -1.97
C ASP A 138 37.82 16.73 -2.35
N SER A 139 37.50 16.96 -3.62
CA SER A 139 37.40 18.32 -4.16
C SER A 139 36.31 19.16 -3.51
N HIS A 140 35.19 18.55 -3.09
CA HIS A 140 34.12 19.24 -2.39
C HIS A 140 34.59 19.56 -0.97
N VAL A 141 35.04 18.55 -0.23
CA VAL A 141 35.49 18.69 1.17
C VAL A 141 36.62 19.72 1.29
N PHE A 142 37.56 19.72 0.34
CA PHE A 142 38.67 20.68 0.30
C PHE A 142 38.19 22.12 0.09
N LYS A 143 37.19 22.34 -0.78
CA LYS A 143 36.67 23.67 -1.13
C LYS A 143 35.70 24.23 -0.11
N THR A 144 34.81 23.39 0.42
CA THR A 144 33.69 23.83 1.27
C THR A 144 33.93 23.55 2.75
N GLY A 145 34.80 22.58 3.07
CA GLY A 145 34.94 22.04 4.42
C GLY A 145 33.76 21.18 4.87
N GLU A 146 32.84 20.83 3.97
CA GLU A 146 31.65 20.02 4.27
C GLU A 146 31.88 18.55 3.96
N TYR A 147 31.44 17.70 4.88
CA TYR A 147 31.25 16.28 4.62
C TYR A 147 29.86 16.06 4.04
N LEU A 148 29.80 15.28 2.98
CA LEU A 148 28.53 14.88 2.37
C LEU A 148 28.15 13.50 2.90
N ALA A 149 26.88 13.34 3.24
CA ALA A 149 26.30 12.04 3.52
C ALA A 149 24.97 11.96 2.77
N GLY A 150 24.71 10.83 2.15
CA GLY A 150 23.44 10.62 1.48
C GLY A 150 23.10 9.16 1.29
N ALA A 151 21.85 8.94 0.89
CA ALA A 151 21.33 7.64 0.52
C ALA A 151 20.63 7.73 -0.83
N GLU A 152 20.81 6.70 -1.66
CA GLU A 152 20.12 6.55 -2.94
C GLU A 152 19.36 5.23 -2.95
N ALA A 153 18.13 5.24 -3.48
CA ALA A 153 17.31 4.04 -3.62
C ALA A 153 16.51 4.08 -4.92
N ARG A 154 16.18 2.90 -5.46
CA ARG A 154 15.39 2.81 -6.69
C ARG A 154 14.28 1.78 -6.55
N GLY A 155 13.06 2.16 -6.91
CA GLY A 155 11.94 1.24 -6.86
C GLY A 155 10.62 1.90 -7.21
N GLY A 156 9.56 1.11 -7.15
CA GLY A 156 8.21 1.58 -7.43
C GLY A 156 7.16 0.71 -6.76
N ALA A 157 5.99 1.30 -6.52
CA ALA A 157 4.79 0.57 -6.13
C ALA A 157 3.71 0.71 -7.20
N GLY A 158 2.97 -0.37 -7.46
CA GLY A 158 1.91 -0.40 -8.46
C GLY A 158 0.85 -1.43 -8.14
N TYR A 159 -0.11 -1.58 -9.03
CA TYR A 159 -1.33 -2.36 -8.77
C TYR A 159 -1.26 -3.74 -9.40
N THR A 160 -1.86 -4.72 -8.75
CA THR A 160 -2.10 -6.05 -9.33
C THR A 160 -3.57 -6.21 -9.71
N TYR A 161 -4.28 -7.14 -9.08
CA TYR A 161 -5.71 -7.40 -9.25
C TYR A 161 -6.54 -6.44 -8.40
N TRP A 162 -7.37 -5.63 -9.04
CA TRP A 162 -8.34 -4.76 -8.36
C TRP A 162 -9.34 -5.56 -7.53
N GLN A 163 -9.61 -6.83 -7.91
CA GLN A 163 -10.47 -7.76 -7.16
C GLN A 163 -9.93 -8.11 -5.76
N LEU A 164 -8.73 -7.69 -5.40
CA LEU A 164 -8.14 -7.95 -4.07
C LEU A 164 -8.29 -6.79 -3.10
N ALA A 165 -8.83 -5.66 -3.54
CA ALA A 165 -9.00 -4.48 -2.71
C ALA A 165 -10.36 -3.83 -2.95
N TYR A 166 -10.90 -3.21 -1.91
CA TYR A 166 -12.09 -2.36 -1.98
C TYR A 166 -11.83 -1.05 -1.23
N ARG A 167 -12.15 0.08 -1.84
CA ARG A 167 -12.05 1.41 -1.23
C ARG A 167 -13.43 1.96 -0.91
N SER A 168 -13.72 2.14 0.37
CA SER A 168 -14.92 2.83 0.80
C SER A 168 -14.62 4.24 1.31
N ARG A 169 -15.47 5.17 0.93
CA ARG A 169 -15.53 6.55 1.41
C ARG A 169 -16.82 6.82 2.19
N LYS A 170 -17.52 5.77 2.61
CA LYS A 170 -18.62 5.86 3.58
C LYS A 170 -18.09 5.80 5.00
N THR A 171 -18.89 6.19 5.98
CA THR A 171 -18.55 6.04 7.41
C THR A 171 -18.19 4.59 7.73
N LEU A 172 -17.04 4.36 8.39
CA LEU A 172 -16.66 3.02 8.84
C LEU A 172 -17.58 2.57 9.98
N ASN A 173 -18.45 1.61 9.68
CA ASN A 173 -19.36 0.95 10.62
C ASN A 173 -19.69 -0.47 10.12
N ALA A 174 -20.39 -1.27 10.93
CA ALA A 174 -20.71 -2.66 10.60
C ALA A 174 -21.53 -2.79 9.29
N ALA A 175 -22.49 -1.91 9.05
CA ALA A 175 -23.35 -1.97 7.87
C ALA A 175 -22.57 -1.73 6.57
N ASN A 176 -21.74 -0.68 6.54
CA ASN A 176 -20.92 -0.35 5.38
C ASN A 176 -19.79 -1.36 5.19
N TYR A 177 -19.23 -1.90 6.28
CA TYR A 177 -18.27 -2.99 6.24
C TYR A 177 -18.85 -4.24 5.55
N GLU A 178 -20.03 -4.69 5.97
CA GLU A 178 -20.67 -5.88 5.39
C GLU A 178 -21.00 -5.69 3.90
N ILE A 179 -21.46 -4.51 3.49
CA ILE A 179 -21.68 -4.21 2.07
C ILE A 179 -20.38 -4.35 1.27
N ALA A 180 -19.28 -3.75 1.74
CA ALA A 180 -17.99 -3.82 1.05
C ALA A 180 -17.42 -5.25 1.01
N LYS A 181 -17.51 -5.99 2.13
CA LYS A 181 -17.09 -7.39 2.23
C LYS A 181 -17.89 -8.29 1.29
N GLN A 182 -19.21 -8.12 1.23
CA GLN A 182 -20.08 -8.89 0.33
C GLN A 182 -19.79 -8.56 -1.14
N ALA A 183 -19.52 -7.29 -1.47
CA ALA A 183 -19.09 -6.93 -2.81
C ALA A 183 -17.81 -7.68 -3.21
N MET A 184 -16.77 -7.67 -2.37
CA MET A 184 -15.53 -8.42 -2.63
C MET A 184 -15.76 -9.93 -2.79
N ALA A 185 -16.59 -10.53 -1.94
CA ALA A 185 -16.88 -11.96 -1.96
C ALA A 185 -17.76 -12.39 -3.16
N SER A 186 -18.42 -11.43 -3.83
CA SER A 186 -19.30 -11.69 -4.98
C SER A 186 -18.56 -11.78 -6.31
N TRP A 187 -17.31 -11.32 -6.38
CA TRP A 187 -16.59 -11.22 -7.65
C TRP A 187 -16.24 -12.59 -8.23
N THR A 188 -16.53 -12.72 -9.51
CA THR A 188 -16.31 -13.93 -10.29
C THR A 188 -15.19 -13.76 -11.29
N ASP A 189 -14.63 -14.87 -11.75
CA ASP A 189 -13.77 -14.88 -12.90
C ASP A 189 -14.58 -14.68 -14.19
N ASP A 190 -13.88 -14.58 -15.32
CA ASP A 190 -14.49 -14.44 -16.64
C ASP A 190 -15.52 -15.55 -16.99
N ASN A 191 -15.50 -16.69 -16.30
CA ASN A 191 -16.44 -17.79 -16.52
C ASN A 191 -17.61 -17.80 -15.53
N GLY A 192 -17.71 -16.81 -14.65
CA GLY A 192 -18.76 -16.74 -13.62
C GLY A 192 -18.47 -17.59 -12.37
N GLU A 193 -17.26 -18.14 -12.23
CA GLU A 193 -16.87 -18.89 -11.04
C GLU A 193 -16.34 -17.94 -9.96
N ASN A 194 -16.72 -18.16 -8.70
CA ASN A 194 -16.33 -17.29 -7.60
C ASN A 194 -14.80 -17.35 -7.36
N LEU A 195 -14.16 -16.18 -7.23
CA LEU A 195 -12.72 -16.04 -7.00
C LEU A 195 -12.29 -16.38 -5.55
N GLY A 196 -13.26 -16.58 -4.66
CA GLY A 196 -13.05 -16.87 -3.25
C GLY A 196 -12.30 -15.76 -2.54
N ILE A 197 -12.55 -14.49 -2.92
CA ILE A 197 -11.93 -13.33 -2.30
C ILE A 197 -12.51 -13.16 -0.90
N LYS A 198 -11.64 -13.01 0.09
CA LYS A 198 -12.03 -12.74 1.47
C LYS A 198 -11.14 -11.64 2.02
N PRO A 199 -11.68 -10.47 2.40
CA PRO A 199 -10.87 -9.47 3.07
C PRO A 199 -10.30 -10.04 4.36
N THR A 200 -9.01 -9.81 4.58
CA THR A 200 -8.28 -10.24 5.79
C THR A 200 -7.72 -9.06 6.56
N HIS A 201 -7.56 -7.92 5.89
CA HIS A 201 -7.01 -6.71 6.45
C HIS A 201 -7.91 -5.52 6.14
N ILE A 202 -7.96 -4.58 7.07
CA ILE A 202 -8.48 -3.24 6.86
C ILE A 202 -7.34 -2.24 7.01
N VAL A 203 -7.17 -1.34 6.04
CA VAL A 203 -6.24 -0.21 6.13
C VAL A 203 -7.01 1.07 6.38
N VAL A 204 -6.60 1.81 7.40
CA VAL A 204 -7.26 3.04 7.82
C VAL A 204 -6.26 4.16 8.10
N GLY A 205 -6.65 5.39 7.74
CA GLY A 205 -6.00 6.59 8.24
C GLY A 205 -6.34 6.86 9.70
N THR A 206 -5.70 7.88 10.30
CA THR A 206 -5.87 8.21 11.73
C THR A 206 -7.32 8.50 12.12
N SER A 207 -8.11 9.10 11.23
CA SER A 207 -9.53 9.42 11.46
C SER A 207 -10.42 8.19 11.64
N ASN A 208 -10.08 7.08 10.98
CA ASN A 208 -10.86 5.84 11.01
C ASN A 208 -10.28 4.82 12.02
N ALA A 209 -9.11 5.08 12.61
CA ALA A 209 -8.42 4.14 13.51
C ALA A 209 -9.26 3.74 14.74
N ALA A 210 -9.93 4.71 15.38
CA ALA A 210 -10.80 4.44 16.52
C ALA A 210 -12.03 3.61 16.13
N ALA A 211 -12.67 3.93 14.99
CA ALA A 211 -13.80 3.18 14.47
C ALA A 211 -13.41 1.73 14.12
N ALA A 212 -12.23 1.53 13.49
CA ALA A 212 -11.71 0.20 13.18
C ALA A 212 -11.44 -0.62 14.44
N LYS A 213 -10.79 -0.03 15.46
CA LYS A 213 -10.56 -0.70 16.76
C LYS A 213 -11.86 -1.09 17.43
N ASN A 214 -12.84 -0.19 17.46
CA ASN A 214 -14.15 -0.48 18.03
C ASN A 214 -14.87 -1.61 17.31
N LEU A 215 -14.70 -1.73 15.99
CA LEU A 215 -15.37 -2.76 15.19
C LEU A 215 -14.65 -4.12 15.28
N PHE A 216 -13.32 -4.17 15.19
CA PHE A 216 -12.58 -5.44 15.02
C PHE A 216 -11.74 -5.90 16.22
N LYS A 217 -11.65 -5.11 17.30
CA LYS A 217 -10.89 -5.47 18.51
C LYS A 217 -11.68 -5.41 19.81
N LYS A 218 -12.89 -4.86 19.78
CA LYS A 218 -13.72 -4.76 20.99
C LYS A 218 -14.45 -6.09 21.20
N GLN A 219 -14.28 -6.70 22.37
CA GLN A 219 -14.89 -8.01 22.68
C GLN A 219 -16.41 -7.93 22.87
N ASN A 220 -16.91 -6.85 23.48
CA ASN A 220 -18.33 -6.66 23.77
C ASN A 220 -18.83 -5.32 23.22
N LEU A 221 -20.04 -5.32 22.66
CA LEU A 221 -20.74 -4.13 22.22
C LEU A 221 -21.32 -3.36 23.42
N ALA A 222 -21.98 -2.22 23.16
CA ALA A 222 -22.43 -1.32 24.22
C ALA A 222 -23.50 -1.95 25.15
N GLY A 223 -24.28 -2.91 24.65
CA GLY A 223 -25.28 -3.65 25.44
C GLY A 223 -24.74 -4.86 26.19
N GLY A 224 -23.43 -5.15 26.10
CA GLY A 224 -22.78 -6.30 26.73
C GLY A 224 -22.75 -7.57 25.87
N GLU A 225 -23.46 -7.61 24.73
CA GLU A 225 -23.39 -8.69 23.77
C GLU A 225 -22.01 -8.85 23.14
N SER A 226 -21.63 -10.08 22.80
CA SER A 226 -20.37 -10.38 22.12
C SER A 226 -20.33 -9.76 20.73
N ASN A 227 -19.20 -9.14 20.39
CA ASN A 227 -18.95 -8.62 19.05
C ASN A 227 -18.58 -9.75 18.08
N THR A 228 -19.38 -9.97 17.06
CA THR A 228 -19.13 -11.02 16.06
C THR A 228 -17.97 -10.71 15.11
N TYR A 229 -17.55 -9.44 15.04
CA TYR A 229 -16.44 -9.00 14.18
C TYR A 229 -15.08 -8.99 14.90
N ASP A 230 -15.05 -9.33 16.18
CA ASP A 230 -13.82 -9.33 16.97
C ASP A 230 -12.79 -10.31 16.37
N GLY A 231 -11.61 -9.80 16.02
CA GLY A 231 -10.54 -10.56 15.38
C GLY A 231 -10.80 -10.95 13.92
N GLU A 232 -11.88 -10.50 13.28
CA GLU A 232 -12.19 -10.88 11.90
C GLU A 232 -11.18 -10.31 10.89
N LEU A 233 -10.75 -9.06 11.08
CA LEU A 233 -9.75 -8.39 10.25
C LEU A 233 -8.55 -7.90 11.05
N GLN A 234 -7.37 -7.99 10.44
CA GLN A 234 -6.18 -7.31 10.94
C GLN A 234 -6.22 -5.82 10.55
N ILE A 235 -6.02 -4.95 11.53
CA ILE A 235 -6.02 -3.49 11.32
C ILE A 235 -4.60 -3.03 10.97
N ILE A 236 -4.45 -2.38 9.81
CA ILE A 236 -3.27 -1.62 9.42
C ILE A 236 -3.59 -0.14 9.58
N GLU A 237 -3.03 0.48 10.63
CA GLU A 237 -3.11 1.93 10.83
C GLU A 237 -2.00 2.59 10.01
N ALA A 238 -2.38 3.33 8.98
CA ALA A 238 -1.45 4.00 8.07
C ALA A 238 -1.68 5.52 8.12
N PRO A 239 -0.94 6.26 8.97
CA PRO A 239 -1.09 7.71 9.10
C PRO A 239 -0.84 8.48 7.80
N ARG A 240 -0.08 7.89 6.87
CA ARG A 240 0.24 8.46 5.55
C ARG A 240 -0.95 8.47 4.57
N LEU A 241 -2.08 7.87 4.91
CA LEU A 241 -3.30 7.89 4.07
C LEU A 241 -4.08 9.21 4.10
N LEU A 242 -3.73 10.16 4.97
CA LEU A 242 -4.38 11.47 5.10
C LEU A 242 -4.16 12.37 3.89
#